data_AF-A0A239EUF1-F1
#
_entry.id   AF-A0A239EUF1-F1
#
_cell.length_a   1.000
_cell.length_b   1.000
_cell.length_c   1.000
_cell.angle_alpha   90.00
_cell.angle_beta   90.00
_cell.angle_gamma   90.00
#
_symmetry.space_group_name_H-M   'P 1'
#
loop_
_entity.id
_entity.type
_entity.pdbx_description
1 polymer ?
#
loop_
_entity_poly.entity_id
_entity_poly.type
_entity_poly.pdbx_seq_one_letter_code
_entity_poly.pdbx_strand_id
1 'polypeptide(L)'
;MKKGRIILQFLSLSTIVILFSCIDHESEATHSLIGDWEVNEVMITFGSSPSSQDSVLRFEGELGNFSFDSNNVQFSFLEGNFKQQGEDEYELTSSMERMGFNRVRKWQLKLSDREYEVEFDNRTRRSYVNANRITVIQQGVMLFPDIYSNLVLEMTKVE
;
A
#
# COMPACT_ATOMS: atom_id res chain seq x y z
N MET A 1 24.84 -66.40 -14.54
CA MET A 1 24.21 -65.44 -15.48
C MET A 1 23.10 -64.70 -14.75
N LYS A 2 23.37 -63.47 -14.28
CA LYS A 2 22.39 -62.60 -13.62
C LYS A 2 21.84 -61.60 -14.66
N LYS A 3 20.64 -61.84 -15.19
CA LYS A 3 19.85 -60.83 -15.89
C LYS A 3 18.54 -60.68 -15.14
N GLY A 4 18.57 -59.85 -14.12
CA GLY A 4 17.41 -59.53 -13.31
C GLY A 4 17.43 -58.04 -12.99
N ARG A 5 16.32 -57.37 -13.31
CA ARG A 5 15.92 -56.04 -12.81
C ARG A 5 16.71 -54.85 -13.36
N ILE A 6 16.45 -54.48 -14.61
CA ILE A 6 16.74 -53.12 -15.11
C ILE A 6 15.56 -52.64 -15.96
N ILE A 7 14.33 -52.66 -15.45
CA ILE A 7 13.17 -52.06 -16.16
C ILE A 7 12.25 -51.24 -15.21
N LEU A 8 12.51 -51.19 -13.90
CA LEU A 8 11.53 -50.62 -12.93
C LEU A 8 12.09 -49.48 -12.06
N GLN A 9 12.94 -48.62 -12.61
CA GLN A 9 13.48 -47.44 -11.88
C GLN A 9 13.47 -46.14 -12.69
N PHE A 10 12.69 -46.04 -13.76
CA PHE A 10 12.60 -44.80 -14.57
C PHE A 10 11.21 -44.15 -14.58
N LEU A 11 10.29 -44.59 -13.70
CA LEU A 11 8.90 -44.12 -13.68
C LEU A 11 8.47 -43.50 -12.33
N SER A 12 9.38 -42.86 -11.59
CA SER A 12 9.05 -42.25 -10.28
C SER A 12 9.61 -40.84 -10.04
N LEU A 13 10.08 -40.14 -11.07
CA LEU A 13 10.71 -38.81 -10.90
C LEU A 13 10.26 -37.78 -11.95
N SER A 14 8.98 -37.78 -12.30
CA SER A 14 8.38 -36.71 -13.13
C SER A 14 6.97 -36.39 -12.64
N THR A 15 6.88 -36.09 -11.36
CA THR A 15 5.76 -35.33 -10.81
C THR A 15 6.37 -34.08 -10.20
N ILE A 16 7.01 -33.27 -11.06
CA ILE A 16 7.25 -31.87 -10.76
C ILE A 16 5.85 -31.27 -10.71
N VAL A 17 5.31 -31.21 -9.50
CA VAL A 17 4.15 -30.41 -9.17
C VAL A 17 4.55 -28.98 -9.49
N ILE A 18 4.18 -28.53 -10.68
CA ILE A 18 4.16 -27.11 -11.01
C ILE A 18 3.03 -26.55 -10.15
N LEU A 19 3.36 -26.24 -8.89
CA LEU A 19 2.57 -25.36 -8.06
C LEU A 19 2.59 -24.02 -8.77
N PHE A 20 1.62 -23.82 -9.67
CA PHE A 20 1.23 -22.50 -10.13
C PHE A 20 0.82 -21.74 -8.87
N SER A 21 1.76 -21.03 -8.25
CA SER A 21 1.44 -20.09 -7.18
C SER A 21 0.54 -19.05 -7.83
N CYS A 22 -0.76 -19.11 -7.54
CA CYS A 22 -1.60 -17.95 -7.67
C CYS A 22 -0.97 -16.92 -6.74
N ILE A 23 -0.29 -15.92 -7.29
CA ILE A 23 0.32 -14.86 -6.49
C ILE A 23 -0.86 -14.09 -5.90
N ASP A 24 -1.05 -14.23 -4.59
CA ASP A 24 -1.99 -13.41 -3.86
C ASP A 24 -1.32 -12.05 -3.62
N HIS A 25 -1.57 -11.16 -4.58
CA HIS A 25 -1.02 -9.81 -4.56
C HIS A 25 -1.43 -9.05 -3.30
N GLU A 26 -2.65 -9.23 -2.82
CA GLU A 26 -3.17 -8.51 -1.65
C GLU A 26 -2.49 -8.98 -0.39
N SER A 27 -2.27 -10.29 -0.25
CA SER A 27 -1.47 -10.84 0.84
C SER A 27 -0.03 -10.31 0.83
N GLU A 28 0.64 -10.28 -0.34
CA GLU A 28 2.00 -9.73 -0.45
C GLU A 28 2.07 -8.24 -0.10
N ALA A 29 1.13 -7.43 -0.59
CA ALA A 29 1.09 -6.00 -0.31
C ALA A 29 0.76 -5.70 1.17
N THR A 30 -0.17 -6.46 1.76
CA THR A 30 -0.50 -6.36 3.18
C THR A 30 0.72 -6.71 4.03
N HIS A 31 1.45 -7.77 3.67
CA HIS A 31 2.67 -8.16 4.37
C HIS A 31 3.76 -7.08 4.28
N SER A 32 3.85 -6.36 3.15
CA SER A 32 4.77 -5.24 3.01
C SER A 32 4.42 -4.05 3.90
N LEU A 33 3.14 -3.82 4.22
CA LEU A 33 2.73 -2.77 5.16
C LEU A 33 3.16 -3.08 6.59
N ILE A 34 3.24 -4.34 7.01
CA ILE A 34 3.60 -4.71 8.39
C ILE A 34 4.95 -4.10 8.79
N GLY A 35 4.99 -3.48 9.97
CA GLY A 35 6.15 -2.82 10.54
C GLY A 35 5.92 -1.33 10.80
N ASP A 36 6.99 -0.65 11.18
CA ASP A 36 6.97 0.76 11.51
C ASP A 36 7.30 1.62 10.29
N TRP A 37 6.55 2.70 10.12
CA TRP A 37 6.67 3.66 9.03
C TRP A 37 6.77 5.06 9.61
N GLU A 38 7.76 5.81 9.17
CA GLU A 38 7.96 7.20 9.53
C GLU A 38 7.31 8.11 8.48
N VAL A 39 6.53 9.09 8.93
CA VAL A 39 5.96 10.14 8.08
C VAL A 39 7.01 11.21 7.87
N ASN A 40 7.53 11.28 6.64
CA ASN A 40 8.61 12.20 6.26
C ASN A 40 8.08 13.49 5.64
N GLU A 41 6.91 13.42 5.00
CA GLU A 41 6.29 14.54 4.33
C GLU A 41 4.77 14.49 4.46
N VAL A 42 4.18 15.66 4.66
CA VAL A 42 2.73 15.88 4.66
C VAL A 42 2.41 17.02 3.70
N MET A 43 1.61 16.73 2.67
CA MET A 43 1.07 17.75 1.77
C MET A 43 -0.44 17.85 1.94
N ILE A 44 -0.94 19.06 2.13
CA ILE A 44 -2.36 19.37 2.19
C ILE A 44 -2.66 20.32 1.05
N THR A 45 -3.54 19.90 0.15
CA THR A 45 -4.02 20.76 -0.94
C THR A 45 -5.46 21.18 -0.67
N PHE A 46 -5.80 22.39 -1.11
CA PHE A 46 -7.16 22.92 -1.07
C PHE A 46 -7.58 23.35 -2.45
N GLY A 47 -8.87 23.20 -2.77
CA GLY A 47 -9.42 23.75 -3.99
C GLY A 47 -10.93 23.70 -4.07
N SER A 48 -11.44 24.37 -5.11
CA SER A 48 -12.88 24.47 -5.42
C SER A 48 -13.54 23.15 -5.86
N SER A 49 -12.74 22.14 -6.20
CA SER A 49 -13.16 20.80 -6.60
C SER A 49 -12.18 19.74 -6.04
N PRO A 50 -12.57 18.45 -5.97
CA PRO A 50 -11.67 17.39 -5.52
C PRO A 50 -10.34 17.31 -6.32
N SER A 51 -10.37 17.69 -7.59
CA SER A 51 -9.22 17.65 -8.49
C SER A 51 -8.39 18.94 -8.56
N SER A 52 -8.89 20.05 -8.01
CA SER A 52 -8.17 21.33 -8.00
C SER A 52 -7.20 21.41 -6.84
N GLN A 53 -6.05 22.06 -7.07
CA GLN A 53 -5.02 22.31 -6.07
C GLN A 53 -4.69 23.80 -6.09
N ASP A 54 -5.65 24.61 -5.67
CA ASP A 54 -5.55 26.07 -5.70
C ASP A 54 -4.57 26.59 -4.64
N SER A 55 -4.36 25.83 -3.57
CA SER A 55 -3.38 26.11 -2.52
C SER A 55 -2.75 24.84 -1.99
N VAL A 56 -1.47 24.91 -1.61
CA VAL A 56 -0.69 23.78 -1.12
C VAL A 56 0.04 24.19 0.16
N LEU A 57 -0.12 23.39 1.21
CA LEU A 57 0.70 23.41 2.41
C LEU A 57 1.58 22.16 2.41
N ARG A 58 2.89 22.34 2.64
CA ARG A 58 3.87 21.26 2.61
C ARG A 58 4.72 21.32 3.87
N PHE A 59 4.83 20.19 4.55
CA PHE A 59 5.62 20.00 5.76
C PHE A 59 6.56 18.83 5.51
N GLU A 60 7.82 18.96 5.94
CA GLU A 60 8.87 17.94 5.79
C GLU A 60 9.58 17.73 7.14
N GLY A 61 10.07 16.51 7.40
CA GLY A 61 10.82 16.14 8.59
C GLY A 61 10.19 14.95 9.32
N GLU A 62 10.51 14.80 10.61
CA GLU A 62 9.92 13.75 11.46
C GLU A 62 8.51 14.16 11.88
N LEU A 63 7.51 13.86 11.04
CA LEU A 63 6.13 14.35 11.21
C LEU A 63 5.20 13.37 11.91
N GLY A 64 5.67 12.15 12.17
CA GLY A 64 4.88 11.12 12.82
C GLY A 64 5.26 9.71 12.43
N ASN A 65 4.43 8.75 12.81
CA ASN A 65 4.60 7.36 12.46
C ASN A 65 3.28 6.60 12.33
N PHE A 66 3.38 5.46 11.66
CA PHE A 66 2.37 4.40 11.60
C PHE A 66 3.06 3.09 11.97
N SER A 67 2.44 2.28 12.82
CA SER A 67 2.92 0.95 13.21
C SER A 67 1.83 -0.06 12.83
N PHE A 68 2.06 -0.78 11.73
CA PHE A 68 1.12 -1.78 11.23
C PHE A 68 1.48 -3.15 11.81
N ASP A 69 0.52 -3.78 12.46
CA ASP A 69 0.58 -5.21 12.79
C ASP A 69 -0.20 -6.04 11.76
N SER A 70 -0.62 -7.26 12.10
CA SER A 70 -1.36 -8.11 11.16
C SER A 70 -2.78 -7.64 10.82
N ASN A 71 -3.44 -6.90 11.72
CA ASN A 71 -4.84 -6.51 11.60
C ASN A 71 -5.12 -5.04 11.98
N ASN A 72 -4.22 -4.43 12.75
CA ASN A 72 -4.38 -3.09 13.29
C ASN A 72 -3.23 -2.18 12.86
N VAL A 73 -3.48 -0.89 12.91
CA VAL A 73 -2.47 0.13 12.80
C VAL A 73 -2.60 1.13 13.93
N GLN A 74 -1.49 1.41 14.59
CA GLN A 74 -1.37 2.55 15.50
C GLN A 74 -0.72 3.69 14.74
N PHE A 75 -1.25 4.90 14.85
CA PHE A 75 -0.72 6.04 14.12
C PHE A 75 -0.68 7.29 14.98
N SER A 76 0.29 8.15 14.70
CA SER A 76 0.42 9.48 15.30
C SER A 76 1.21 10.38 14.36
N PHE A 77 0.57 11.37 13.74
CA PHE A 77 1.22 12.29 12.80
C PHE A 77 0.67 13.72 12.85
N LEU A 78 1.42 14.66 12.30
CA LEU A 78 1.05 16.07 12.19
C LEU A 78 0.33 16.33 10.86
N GLU A 79 -0.88 16.85 10.93
CA GLU A 79 -1.65 17.37 9.80
C GLU A 79 -1.73 18.90 9.94
N GLY A 80 -0.75 19.59 9.37
CA GLY A 80 -0.55 21.01 9.62
C GLY A 80 -0.23 21.27 11.10
N ASN A 81 -1.10 21.98 11.80
CA ASN A 81 -0.92 22.29 13.23
C ASN A 81 -1.65 21.30 14.16
N PHE A 82 -2.35 20.31 13.60
CA PHE A 82 -3.14 19.36 14.37
C PHE A 82 -2.43 18.02 14.45
N LYS A 83 -2.42 17.43 15.64
CA LYS A 83 -1.93 16.07 15.83
C LYS A 83 -3.08 15.08 15.60
N GLN A 84 -2.93 14.22 14.60
CA GLN A 84 -3.78 13.05 14.39
C GLN A 84 -3.16 11.87 15.13
N GLN A 85 -3.94 11.13 15.90
CA GLN A 85 -3.47 9.90 16.56
C GLN A 85 -4.62 8.94 16.82
N GLY A 86 -4.33 7.63 16.77
CA GLY A 86 -5.34 6.60 16.98
C GLY A 86 -4.78 5.20 16.83
N GLU A 87 -5.68 4.23 17.00
CA GLU A 87 -5.48 2.82 16.72
C GLU A 87 -6.75 2.33 16.03
N ASP A 88 -6.61 1.73 14.86
CA ASP A 88 -7.73 1.27 14.03
C ASP A 88 -7.43 -0.10 13.42
N GLU A 89 -8.47 -0.89 13.18
CA GLU A 89 -8.39 -2.02 12.25
C GLU A 89 -8.19 -1.48 10.83
N TYR A 90 -7.41 -2.22 10.01
CA TYR A 90 -7.18 -1.83 8.62
C TYR A 90 -7.48 -2.94 7.62
N GLU A 91 -7.90 -2.55 6.42
CA GLU A 91 -8.09 -3.44 5.28
C GLU A 91 -7.40 -2.85 4.06
N LEU A 92 -6.51 -3.63 3.41
CA LEU A 92 -5.88 -3.27 2.15
C LEU A 92 -6.48 -4.10 1.02
N THR A 93 -7.19 -3.44 0.10
CA THR A 93 -7.78 -4.07 -1.08
C THR A 93 -7.15 -3.56 -2.36
N SER A 94 -7.36 -4.27 -3.46
CA SER A 94 -6.83 -3.85 -4.75
C SER A 94 -7.84 -3.94 -5.89
N SER A 95 -7.67 -3.07 -6.87
CA SER A 95 -8.42 -3.12 -8.13
C SER A 95 -7.51 -2.87 -9.32
N MET A 96 -7.91 -3.35 -10.50
CA MET A 96 -7.19 -3.10 -11.74
C MET A 96 -7.85 -1.91 -12.46
N GLU A 97 -7.13 -0.80 -12.56
CA GLU A 97 -7.60 0.39 -13.27
C GLU A 97 -6.87 0.54 -14.62
N ARG A 98 -7.57 1.08 -15.62
CA ARG A 98 -6.98 1.39 -16.92
C ARG A 98 -6.36 2.78 -16.88
N MET A 99 -5.03 2.85 -17.00
CA MET A 99 -4.29 4.10 -17.20
C MET A 99 -3.75 4.15 -18.63
N GLY A 100 -4.47 4.85 -19.51
CA GLY A 100 -4.17 4.92 -20.94
C GLY A 100 -4.31 3.55 -21.63
N PHE A 101 -3.19 3.03 -22.14
CA PHE A 101 -3.11 1.72 -22.80
C PHE A 101 -2.75 0.58 -21.83
N ASN A 102 -2.34 0.89 -20.60
CA ASN A 102 -1.91 -0.08 -19.60
C ASN A 102 -2.99 -0.29 -18.54
N ARG A 103 -2.96 -1.46 -17.89
CA ARG A 103 -3.71 -1.69 -16.65
C ARG A 103 -2.74 -1.66 -15.48
N VAL A 104 -3.03 -0.84 -14.48
CA VAL A 104 -2.26 -0.73 -13.25
C VAL A 104 -3.09 -1.26 -12.10
N ARG A 105 -2.41 -1.78 -11.07
CA ARG A 105 -3.07 -2.14 -9.82
C ARG A 105 -3.12 -0.90 -8.94
N LYS A 106 -4.30 -0.54 -8.48
CA LYS A 106 -4.51 0.46 -7.43
C LYS A 106 -4.77 -0.24 -6.12
N TRP A 107 -4.24 0.36 -5.05
CA TRP A 107 -4.39 -0.12 -3.68
C TRP A 107 -5.24 0.87 -2.90
N GLN A 108 -6.16 0.35 -2.11
CA GLN A 108 -7.05 1.12 -1.25
C GLN A 108 -6.88 0.61 0.18
N LEU A 109 -6.43 1.49 1.07
CA LEU A 109 -6.32 1.25 2.49
C LEU A 109 -7.51 1.89 3.19
N LYS A 110 -8.28 1.08 3.91
CA LYS A 110 -9.39 1.52 4.73
C LYS A 110 -8.99 1.49 6.20
N LEU A 111 -9.13 2.64 6.88
CA LEU A 111 -8.91 2.83 8.31
C LEU A 111 -10.18 3.41 8.92
N SER A 112 -10.97 2.59 9.62
CA SER A 112 -12.27 2.99 10.17
C SER A 112 -13.17 3.67 9.11
N ASP A 113 -13.42 4.98 9.23
CA ASP A 113 -14.26 5.77 8.32
C ASP A 113 -13.46 6.51 7.23
N ARG A 114 -12.14 6.25 7.12
CA ARG A 114 -11.25 6.88 6.15
C ARG A 114 -10.77 5.88 5.12
N GLU A 115 -10.79 6.29 3.86
CA GLU A 115 -10.22 5.53 2.74
C GLU A 115 -9.07 6.32 2.13
N TYR A 116 -8.00 5.60 1.82
CA TYR A 116 -6.78 6.14 1.27
C TYR A 116 -6.35 5.34 0.03
N GLU A 117 -5.95 6.03 -1.03
CA GLU A 117 -5.15 5.40 -2.09
C GLU A 117 -3.72 5.19 -1.57
N VAL A 118 -3.18 3.99 -1.75
CA VAL A 118 -1.80 3.66 -1.39
C VAL A 118 -0.97 3.45 -2.64
N GLU A 119 0.17 4.11 -2.70
CA GLU A 119 1.18 3.91 -3.72
C GLU A 119 2.42 3.33 -3.08
N PHE A 120 2.91 2.21 -3.62
CA PHE A 120 4.16 1.61 -3.20
C PHE A 120 5.29 2.04 -4.14
N ASP A 121 6.43 2.46 -3.57
CA ASP A 121 7.64 2.91 -4.25
C ASP A 121 7.36 3.72 -5.55
N ASN A 122 7.73 3.17 -6.72
CA ASN A 122 7.65 3.81 -8.03
C ASN A 122 6.44 3.36 -8.86
N ARG A 123 5.40 2.80 -8.22
CA ARG A 123 4.14 2.37 -8.87
C ARG A 123 4.33 1.34 -9.99
N THR A 124 5.45 0.63 -10.00
CA THR A 124 5.69 -0.47 -10.96
C THR A 124 4.88 -1.71 -10.59
N ARG A 125 4.74 -2.66 -11.52
CA ARG A 125 3.88 -3.87 -11.39
C ARG A 125 4.07 -4.69 -10.11
N ARG A 126 5.23 -4.60 -9.44
CA ARG A 126 5.57 -5.32 -8.20
C ARG A 126 6.16 -4.41 -7.11
N SER A 127 5.91 -3.12 -7.23
CA SER A 127 6.40 -2.12 -6.26
C SER A 127 5.91 -2.37 -4.82
N TYR A 128 4.79 -3.08 -4.65
CA TYR A 128 4.28 -3.46 -3.34
C TYR A 128 5.06 -4.59 -2.65
N VAL A 129 6.02 -5.25 -3.31
CA VAL A 129 6.79 -6.35 -2.70
C VAL A 129 8.00 -5.78 -1.98
N ASN A 130 8.07 -5.95 -0.64
CA ASN A 130 9.14 -5.41 0.20
C ASN A 130 9.34 -3.90 0.01
N ALA A 131 8.23 -3.17 -0.11
CA ALA A 131 8.27 -1.72 -0.29
C ALA A 131 8.93 -1.06 0.92
N ASN A 132 9.80 -0.09 0.66
CA ASN A 132 10.43 0.73 1.70
C ASN A 132 9.88 2.15 1.71
N ARG A 133 9.10 2.53 0.69
CA ARG A 133 8.41 3.81 0.61
C ARG A 133 6.96 3.60 0.23
N ILE A 134 6.07 4.35 0.88
CA ILE A 134 4.67 4.43 0.50
C ILE A 134 4.21 5.88 0.47
N THR A 135 3.29 6.17 -0.43
CA THR A 135 2.51 7.41 -0.44
C THR A 135 1.07 7.06 -0.16
N VAL A 136 0.47 7.70 0.85
CA VAL A 136 -0.92 7.49 1.25
C VAL A 136 -1.70 8.77 0.96
N ILE A 137 -2.78 8.63 0.19
CA ILE A 137 -3.51 9.76 -0.39
C ILE A 137 -4.98 9.69 0.00
N GLN A 138 -5.45 10.71 0.74
CA GLN A 138 -6.87 10.93 0.97
C GLN A 138 -7.37 12.01 0.01
N GLN A 139 -8.39 11.69 -0.79
CA GLN A 139 -8.91 12.61 -1.80
C GLN A 139 -10.28 13.18 -1.42
N GLY A 140 -10.50 14.46 -1.75
CA GLY A 140 -11.82 15.05 -1.86
C GLY A 140 -12.58 15.22 -0.54
N VAL A 141 -11.90 15.42 0.58
CA VAL A 141 -12.56 15.71 1.85
C VAL A 141 -13.20 17.10 1.78
N MET A 142 -14.52 17.16 1.82
CA MET A 142 -15.25 18.43 1.82
C MET A 142 -15.14 19.08 3.21
N LEU A 143 -14.52 20.26 3.28
CA LEU A 143 -14.38 21.02 4.52
C LEU A 143 -15.50 22.05 4.69
N PHE A 144 -15.88 22.68 3.57
CA PHE A 144 -16.98 23.64 3.46
C PHE A 144 -17.64 23.47 2.09
N PRO A 145 -18.84 24.05 1.84
CA PRO A 145 -19.40 24.11 0.49
C PRO A 145 -18.36 24.66 -0.50
N ASP A 146 -18.13 23.89 -1.57
CA ASP A 146 -17.16 24.21 -2.62
C ASP A 146 -15.70 24.37 -2.15
N ILE A 147 -15.33 23.79 -1.00
CA ILE A 147 -13.93 23.70 -0.55
C ILE A 147 -13.61 22.24 -0.22
N TYR A 148 -12.74 21.67 -1.03
CA TYR A 148 -12.22 20.31 -0.88
C TYR A 148 -10.77 20.34 -0.46
N SER A 149 -10.37 19.34 0.31
CA SER A 149 -8.99 19.10 0.67
C SER A 149 -8.53 17.71 0.27
N ASN A 150 -7.26 17.60 -0.14
CA ASN A 150 -6.57 16.33 -0.28
C ASN A 150 -5.38 16.30 0.66
N LEU A 151 -5.17 15.16 1.31
CA LEU A 151 -4.04 14.88 2.19
C LEU A 151 -3.14 13.86 1.50
N VAL A 152 -1.84 14.13 1.45
CA VAL A 152 -0.82 13.19 0.98
C VAL A 152 0.21 13.02 2.08
N LEU A 153 0.49 11.78 2.45
CA LEU A 153 1.52 11.39 3.40
C LEU A 153 2.59 10.59 2.65
N GLU A 154 3.85 11.04 2.67
CA GLU A 154 4.97 10.20 2.23
C GLU A 154 5.64 9.56 3.44
N MET A 155 5.76 8.24 3.39
CA MET A 155 6.29 7.44 4.47
C MET A 155 7.42 6.53 4.03
N THR A 156 8.39 6.34 4.93
CA THR A 156 9.52 5.43 4.75
C THR A 156 9.49 4.38 5.85
N LYS A 157 9.78 3.13 5.50
CA LYS A 157 9.83 2.04 6.46
C LYS A 157 11.05 2.20 7.38
N VAL A 158 10.84 1.99 8.67
CA VAL A 158 11.90 1.96 9.68
C VAL A 158 12.55 0.56 9.66
N GLU A 159 13.87 0.51 9.53
CA GLU A 159 14.65 -0.74 9.50
C GLU A 159 14.89 -1.34 10.90
#